data_AF-A0A7C2FVS5-F1
#
_entry.id   AF-A0A7C2FVS5-F1
#
_cell.length_a   1.000
_cell.length_b   1.000
_cell.length_c   1.000
_cell.angle_alpha   90.00
_cell.angle_beta   90.00
_cell.angle_gamma   90.00
#
_symmetry.space_group_name_H-M   'P 1'
#
loop_
_entity.id
_entity.type
_entity.pdbx_description
1 polymer ?
#
loop_
_entity_poly.entity_id
_entity_poly.type
_entity_poly.pdbx_seq_one_letter_code
_entity_poly.pdbx_strand_id
1 'polypeptide(L)'
;MTGPPDPPFVPPPPWPPTPPGAPDEFWYGHNGLWTALPVSGSWSQLALGEKFWWWSADFPGGREEPVPDLVVTARRLDGEAPEFRSERATNGCHPSFHWAMLVFVKLPSPGCWEFSARYRDRGLRFVVRVP
;
A
#
# COMPACT_ATOMS: atom_id res chain seq x y z
N MET A 1 2.93 -14.27 -5.83
CA MET A 1 2.88 -13.02 -5.05
C MET A 1 3.67 -11.97 -5.82
N THR A 2 3.35 -10.69 -5.67
CA THR A 2 4.13 -9.62 -6.31
C THR A 2 5.52 -9.56 -5.69
N GLY A 3 6.56 -9.70 -6.50
CA GLY A 3 7.96 -9.54 -6.09
C GLY A 3 8.51 -8.14 -6.40
N PRO A 4 9.76 -7.85 -6.00
CA PRO A 4 10.44 -6.60 -6.33
C PRO A 4 10.48 -6.37 -7.84
N PRO A 5 10.20 -5.13 -8.32
CA PRO A 5 10.35 -4.82 -9.74
C PRO A 5 11.84 -4.78 -10.12
N ASP A 6 12.13 -5.11 -11.39
CA ASP A 6 13.45 -4.96 -12.01
C ASP A 6 13.30 -4.11 -13.28
N PRO A 7 13.79 -2.85 -13.30
CA PRO A 7 14.55 -2.19 -12.22
C PRO A 7 13.69 -1.81 -11.00
N PRO A 8 14.29 -1.63 -9.81
CA PRO A 8 13.58 -1.15 -8.62
C PRO A 8 12.91 0.21 -8.84
N PHE A 9 11.70 0.38 -8.30
CA PHE A 9 11.08 1.70 -8.22
C PHE A 9 11.76 2.52 -7.10
N VAL A 10 12.17 3.74 -7.43
CA VAL A 10 12.73 4.71 -6.49
C VAL A 10 11.83 5.94 -6.53
N PRO A 11 11.17 6.31 -5.42
CA PRO A 11 10.33 7.49 -5.40
C PRO A 11 11.17 8.77 -5.55
N PRO A 12 10.61 9.85 -6.10
CA PRO A 12 11.31 11.12 -6.18
C PRO A 12 11.52 11.72 -4.78
N PRO A 13 12.47 12.65 -4.61
CA PRO A 13 12.51 13.49 -3.40
C PRO A 13 11.15 14.19 -3.18
N PRO A 14 10.73 14.42 -1.93
CA PRO A 14 11.47 14.23 -0.67
C PRO A 14 11.35 12.83 -0.04
N TRP A 15 10.73 11.85 -0.72
CA TRP A 15 10.60 10.50 -0.18
C TRP A 15 11.94 9.75 -0.21
N PRO A 16 12.21 8.88 0.77
CA PRO A 16 13.47 8.15 0.83
C PRO A 16 13.56 7.09 -0.27
N PRO A 17 14.79 6.78 -0.75
CA PRO A 17 14.98 5.83 -1.84
C PRO A 17 14.62 4.38 -1.49
N THR A 18 14.51 4.06 -0.19
CA THR A 18 14.13 2.74 0.32
C THR A 18 12.98 2.85 1.33
N PRO A 19 12.12 1.83 1.45
CA PRO A 19 11.05 1.83 2.44
C PRO A 19 11.57 1.76 3.87
N PRO A 20 10.78 2.21 4.86
CA PRO A 20 11.14 2.10 6.27
C PRO A 20 11.39 0.67 6.75
N GLY A 21 10.71 -0.33 6.16
CA GLY A 21 10.91 -1.74 6.47
C GLY A 21 12.03 -2.42 5.70
N ALA A 22 12.88 -1.68 4.97
CA ALA A 22 14.05 -2.28 4.32
C ALA A 22 14.99 -2.95 5.35
N PRO A 23 15.61 -4.11 5.03
CA PRO A 23 15.63 -4.78 3.73
C PRO A 23 14.45 -5.74 3.48
N ASP A 24 13.53 -5.89 4.42
CA ASP A 24 12.42 -6.86 4.33
C ASP A 24 11.24 -6.35 3.49
N GLU A 25 11.25 -5.08 3.12
CA GLU A 25 10.29 -4.44 2.23
C GLU A 25 10.96 -3.80 1.01
N PHE A 26 10.20 -3.65 -0.07
CA PHE A 26 10.59 -2.91 -1.26
C PHE A 26 9.48 -1.93 -1.68
N TRP A 27 9.87 -0.85 -2.34
CA TRP A 27 8.91 0.05 -2.98
C TRP A 27 8.31 -0.57 -4.23
N TYR A 28 6.99 -0.53 -4.34
CA TYR A 28 6.23 -1.02 -5.49
C TYR A 28 5.26 0.03 -6.00
N GLY A 29 5.34 0.34 -7.29
CA GLY A 29 4.43 1.25 -7.98
C GLY A 29 5.16 2.22 -8.89
N HIS A 30 4.63 3.44 -8.95
CA HIS A 30 5.14 4.53 -9.79
C HIS A 30 4.84 5.87 -9.11
N ASN A 31 5.35 6.99 -9.64
CA ASN A 31 5.23 8.32 -9.03
C ASN A 31 3.78 8.77 -8.71
N GLY A 32 2.79 8.22 -9.41
CA GLY A 32 1.38 8.57 -9.18
C GLY A 32 0.78 7.83 -7.99
N LEU A 33 1.25 6.62 -7.67
CA LEU A 33 0.82 5.82 -6.54
C LEU A 33 1.81 4.67 -6.28
N TRP A 34 2.27 4.54 -5.04
CA TRP A 34 3.13 3.42 -4.61
C TRP A 34 2.87 3.01 -3.16
N THR A 35 3.41 1.86 -2.80
CA THR A 35 3.39 1.31 -1.43
C THR A 35 4.64 0.48 -1.13
N ALA A 36 4.86 0.10 0.12
CA ALA A 36 5.87 -0.86 0.54
C ALA A 36 5.25 -2.26 0.60
N LEU A 37 5.92 -3.24 -0.01
CA LEU A 37 5.51 -4.65 0.03
C LEU A 37 6.58 -5.52 0.68
N PRO A 38 6.21 -6.55 1.46
CA PRO A 38 7.17 -7.51 1.99
C PRO A 38 7.87 -8.28 0.87
N VAL A 39 9.20 -8.39 0.94
CA VAL A 39 10.02 -9.18 -0.01
C VAL A 39 9.59 -10.65 -0.03
N SER A 40 9.13 -11.18 1.11
CA SER A 40 8.61 -12.55 1.22
C SER A 40 7.31 -12.80 0.45
N GLY A 41 6.64 -11.73 0.00
CA GLY A 41 5.29 -11.78 -0.57
C GLY A 41 4.19 -12.18 0.42
N SER A 42 4.54 -12.37 1.70
CA SER A 42 3.61 -12.77 2.76
C SER A 42 3.45 -11.65 3.80
N TRP A 43 2.22 -11.41 4.24
CA TRP A 43 1.87 -10.32 5.14
C TRP A 43 0.84 -10.78 6.19
N SER A 44 1.35 -11.30 7.30
CA SER A 44 0.53 -11.83 8.40
C SER A 44 -0.29 -10.77 9.12
N GLN A 45 0.24 -9.56 9.23
CA GLN A 45 -0.42 -8.46 9.95
C GLN A 45 -1.78 -8.06 9.34
N LEU A 46 -2.01 -8.34 8.04
CA LEU A 46 -3.31 -8.14 7.40
C LEU A 46 -4.43 -9.00 8.02
N ALA A 47 -4.13 -10.11 8.68
CA ALA A 47 -5.12 -10.89 9.43
C ALA A 47 -5.46 -10.27 10.80
N LEU A 48 -4.54 -9.50 11.37
CA LEU A 48 -4.66 -8.91 12.70
C LEU A 48 -5.20 -7.47 12.66
N GLY A 49 -5.00 -6.79 11.53
CA GLY A 49 -5.24 -5.36 11.39
C GLY A 49 -3.92 -4.63 11.15
N GLU A 50 -3.84 -3.93 10.03
CA GLU A 50 -2.63 -3.26 9.56
C GLU A 50 -2.92 -1.80 9.20
N LYS A 51 -1.96 -0.94 9.49
CA LYS A 51 -1.89 0.43 8.96
C LYS A 51 -1.22 0.37 7.60
N PHE A 52 -2.02 0.30 6.55
CA PHE A 52 -1.51 0.17 5.19
C PHE A 52 -1.24 1.56 4.59
N TRP A 53 0.05 1.89 4.47
CA TRP A 53 0.53 3.17 3.94
C TRP A 53 0.61 3.19 2.42
N TRP A 54 0.27 4.35 1.86
CA TRP A 54 0.29 4.63 0.41
C TRP A 54 0.88 6.00 0.17
N TRP A 55 1.59 6.15 -0.93
CA TRP A 55 2.26 7.39 -1.26
C TRP A 55 1.97 7.80 -2.70
N SER A 56 2.07 9.11 -2.96
CA SER A 56 1.93 9.70 -4.29
C SER A 56 2.73 11.00 -4.32
N ALA A 57 3.41 11.27 -5.44
CA ALA A 57 4.07 12.55 -5.67
C ALA A 57 3.05 13.69 -5.82
N ASP A 58 1.80 13.33 -6.15
CA ASP A 58 0.69 14.25 -6.33
C ASP A 58 -0.10 14.50 -5.02
N PHE A 59 0.27 13.83 -3.91
CA PHE A 59 -0.35 14.05 -2.60
C PHE A 59 0.25 15.30 -1.92
N PRO A 60 -0.52 16.37 -1.70
CA PRO A 60 -0.01 17.64 -1.19
C PRO A 60 0.30 17.61 0.32
N GLY A 61 -0.04 16.52 1.01
CA GLY A 61 0.11 16.37 2.45
C GLY A 61 -1.18 16.68 3.23
N GLY A 62 -1.20 16.25 4.49
CA GLY A 62 -2.44 16.21 5.30
C GLY A 62 -3.05 17.57 5.66
N ARG A 63 -2.29 18.66 5.52
CA ARG A 63 -2.82 20.02 5.75
C ARG A 63 -3.75 20.46 4.60
N GLU A 64 -3.40 20.10 3.37
CA GLU A 64 -4.14 20.49 2.16
C GLU A 64 -5.19 19.43 1.80
N GLU A 65 -4.87 18.15 2.01
CA GLU A 65 -5.77 17.03 1.75
C GLU A 65 -5.88 16.14 3.01
N PRO A 66 -6.69 16.56 4.02
CA PRO A 66 -6.83 15.84 5.28
C PRO A 66 -7.56 14.49 5.15
N VAL A 67 -8.39 14.34 4.11
CA VAL A 67 -9.11 13.11 3.79
C VAL A 67 -8.78 12.75 2.33
N PRO A 68 -7.75 11.91 2.09
CA PRO A 68 -7.32 11.60 0.73
C PRO A 68 -8.37 10.80 -0.05
N ASP A 69 -8.53 11.09 -1.35
CA ASP A 69 -9.36 10.28 -2.27
C ASP A 69 -8.65 8.97 -2.67
N LEU A 70 -8.27 8.20 -1.66
CA LEU A 70 -7.64 6.89 -1.80
C LEU A 70 -8.69 5.81 -1.52
N VAL A 71 -8.96 4.99 -2.54
CA VAL A 71 -9.78 3.79 -2.43
C VAL A 71 -8.90 2.57 -2.52
N VAL A 72 -9.03 1.64 -1.56
CA VAL A 72 -8.31 0.37 -1.55
C VAL A 72 -9.32 -0.77 -1.47
N THR A 73 -9.26 -1.70 -2.41
CA THR A 73 -10.00 -2.95 -2.36
C THR A 73 -9.06 -4.14 -2.30
N ALA A 74 -9.56 -5.27 -1.80
CA ALA A 74 -8.88 -6.54 -1.92
C ALA A 74 -9.87 -7.68 -2.18
N ARG A 75 -9.55 -8.53 -3.15
CA ARG A 75 -10.30 -9.74 -3.48
C ARG A 75 -9.44 -10.97 -3.30
N ARG A 76 -10.02 -12.04 -2.76
CA ARG A 76 -9.35 -13.33 -2.64
C ARG A 76 -9.28 -14.00 -4.02
N LEU A 77 -8.13 -14.60 -4.34
CA LEU A 77 -7.87 -15.26 -5.62
C LEU A 77 -7.97 -16.78 -5.54
N ASP A 78 -7.74 -17.36 -4.36
CA ASP A 78 -7.58 -18.80 -4.15
C ASP A 78 -8.68 -19.42 -3.30
N GLY A 79 -9.84 -18.76 -3.23
CA GLY A 79 -11.02 -19.24 -2.52
C GLY A 79 -12.06 -18.14 -2.35
N GLU A 80 -13.16 -18.49 -1.69
CA GLU A 80 -14.23 -17.55 -1.37
C GLU A 80 -13.88 -16.72 -0.12
N ALA A 81 -14.15 -15.42 -0.20
CA ALA A 81 -14.15 -14.50 0.94
C ALA A 81 -14.89 -13.21 0.53
N PRO A 82 -15.48 -12.46 1.48
CA PRO A 82 -15.98 -11.12 1.21
C PRO A 82 -14.87 -10.21 0.66
N GLU A 83 -15.20 -9.39 -0.33
CA GLU A 83 -14.29 -8.34 -0.80
C GLU A 83 -14.06 -7.32 0.32
N PHE A 84 -12.80 -6.94 0.50
CA PHE A 84 -12.44 -5.80 1.34
C PHE A 84 -12.54 -4.51 0.53
N ARG A 85 -13.10 -3.44 1.13
CA ARG A 85 -13.16 -2.10 0.52
C ARG A 85 -12.99 -1.03 1.59
N SER A 86 -12.07 -0.10 1.35
CA SER A 86 -11.86 1.09 2.17
C SER A 86 -11.88 2.34 1.30
N GLU A 87 -12.67 3.33 1.73
CA GLU A 87 -12.78 4.68 1.15
C GLU A 87 -12.55 5.77 2.22
N ARG A 88 -12.07 5.37 3.40
CA ARG A 88 -11.89 6.25 4.55
C ARG A 88 -10.40 6.38 4.85
N ALA A 89 -9.67 6.91 3.89
CA ALA A 89 -8.25 7.16 4.08
C ALA A 89 -8.02 8.32 5.05
N THR A 90 -6.94 8.22 5.80
CA THR A 90 -6.33 9.30 6.57
C THR A 90 -4.91 9.51 6.07
N ASN A 91 -4.06 10.18 6.84
CA ASN A 91 -2.68 10.43 6.47
C ASN A 91 -1.77 10.51 7.70
N GLY A 92 -0.48 10.53 7.45
CA GLY A 92 0.56 10.73 8.46
C GLY A 92 1.85 11.25 7.82
N CYS A 93 2.70 11.86 8.63
CA CYS A 93 4.03 12.29 8.22
C CYS A 93 5.04 11.86 9.27
N HIS A 94 6.18 11.35 8.82
CA HIS A 94 7.29 11.02 9.68
C HIS A 94 8.61 11.24 8.93
N PRO A 95 9.71 11.65 9.59
CA PRO A 95 11.01 11.84 8.93
C PRO A 95 11.51 10.62 8.14
N SER A 96 11.12 9.40 8.51
CA SER A 96 11.54 8.17 7.82
C SER A 96 10.77 7.82 6.55
N PHE A 97 9.63 8.47 6.26
CA PHE A 97 8.83 8.17 5.06
C PHE A 97 8.06 9.35 4.47
N HIS A 98 8.30 10.56 4.99
CA HIS A 98 7.60 11.78 4.60
C HIS A 98 6.07 11.65 4.72
N TRP A 99 5.29 12.51 4.04
CA TRP A 99 3.84 12.41 3.94
C TRP A 99 3.40 11.14 3.23
N ALA A 100 2.41 10.48 3.81
CA ALA A 100 1.77 9.28 3.29
C ALA A 100 0.27 9.31 3.59
N MET A 101 -0.51 8.66 2.73
CA MET A 101 -1.91 8.30 2.95
C MET A 101 -1.98 6.97 3.69
N LEU A 102 -3.08 6.74 4.41
CA LEU A 102 -3.25 5.58 5.28
C LEU A 102 -4.65 5.01 5.16
N VAL A 103 -4.76 3.69 5.04
CA VAL A 103 -6.00 2.96 5.31
C VAL A 103 -5.75 1.87 6.35
N PHE A 104 -6.75 1.56 7.17
CA PHE A 104 -6.71 0.38 8.02
C PHE A 104 -7.25 -0.83 7.24
N VAL A 105 -6.50 -1.93 7.23
CA VAL A 105 -6.90 -3.17 6.54
C VAL A 105 -6.89 -4.32 7.51
N LYS A 106 -7.99 -5.09 7.52
CA LYS A 106 -8.09 -6.39 8.17
C LYS A 106 -8.83 -7.35 7.25
N LEU A 107 -8.12 -8.37 6.76
CA LEU A 107 -8.67 -9.38 5.87
C LEU A 107 -9.30 -10.52 6.69
N PRO A 108 -10.43 -11.08 6.21
CA PRO A 108 -11.23 -12.03 6.99
C PRO A 108 -10.62 -13.44 7.04
N SER A 109 -9.69 -13.77 6.14
CA SER A 109 -9.14 -15.13 6.04
C SER A 109 -7.72 -15.17 5.44
N PRO A 110 -6.95 -16.21 5.75
CA PRO A 110 -5.75 -16.57 5.00
C PRO A 110 -6.03 -16.79 3.51
N GLY A 111 -5.00 -16.65 2.68
CA GLY A 111 -5.06 -16.88 1.23
C GLY A 111 -4.26 -15.89 0.40
N CYS A 112 -4.39 -16.02 -0.91
CA CYS A 112 -3.86 -15.09 -1.90
C CYS A 112 -4.86 -13.97 -2.14
N TRP A 113 -4.45 -12.72 -1.91
CA TRP A 113 -5.31 -11.55 -2.06
C TRP A 113 -4.72 -10.61 -3.10
N GLU A 114 -5.51 -10.25 -4.12
CA GLU A 114 -5.20 -9.14 -5.01
C GLU A 114 -5.73 -7.85 -4.41
N PHE A 115 -4.85 -6.89 -4.23
CA PHE A 115 -5.21 -5.52 -3.89
C PHE A 115 -5.35 -4.68 -5.16
N SER A 116 -6.36 -3.80 -5.17
CA SER A 116 -6.45 -2.70 -6.12
C SER A 116 -6.56 -1.40 -5.33
N ALA A 117 -5.68 -0.45 -5.61
CA ALA A 117 -5.77 0.89 -5.06
C ALA A 117 -5.92 1.91 -6.17
N ARG A 118 -6.68 2.97 -5.87
CA ARG A 118 -6.83 4.13 -6.73
C ARG A 118 -6.70 5.38 -5.88
N TYR A 119 -5.80 6.25 -6.28
CA TYR A 119 -5.71 7.61 -5.79
C TYR A 119 -5.90 8.54 -6.97
N ARG A 120 -6.99 9.31 -6.97
CA ARG A 120 -7.42 10.12 -8.14
C ARG A 120 -7.56 9.25 -9.40
N ASP A 121 -6.79 9.54 -10.45
CA ASP A 121 -6.75 8.80 -11.73
C ASP A 121 -5.63 7.74 -11.78
N ARG A 122 -4.83 7.60 -10.71
CA ARG A 122 -3.69 6.67 -10.64
C ARG A 122 -4.11 5.38 -9.95
N GLY A 123 -3.81 4.25 -10.57
CA GLY A 123 -4.17 2.93 -10.08
C GLY A 123 -2.95 2.04 -9.86
N LEU A 124 -3.00 1.21 -8.82
CA LEU A 124 -1.97 0.20 -8.53
C LEU A 124 -2.63 -1.14 -8.18
N ARG A 125 -2.04 -2.25 -8.64
CA ARG A 125 -2.48 -3.60 -8.31
C ARG A 125 -1.32 -4.49 -7.94
N PHE A 126 -1.50 -5.36 -6.95
CA PHE A 126 -0.52 -6.37 -6.56
C PHE A 126 -1.18 -7.52 -5.81
N VAL A 127 -0.45 -8.60 -5.59
CA VAL A 127 -0.94 -9.79 -4.90
C VAL A 127 -0.05 -10.12 -3.71
N VAL A 128 -0.64 -10.27 -2.51
CA VAL A 128 0.04 -10.66 -1.25
C VAL A 128 -0.64 -11.84 -0.58
N ARG A 129 0.13 -12.60 0.22
CA ARG A 129 -0.31 -13.85 0.83
C ARG A 129 -0.54 -13.56 2.30
N VAL A 130 -1.75 -13.80 2.76
CA VAL A 130 -2.03 -13.85 4.19
C VAL A 130 -1.83 -15.30 4.62
N PRO A 131 -0.81 -15.59 5.45
CA PRO A 131 -0.56 -16.95 5.94
C PRO A 131 -1.69 -17.46 6.84
#